data_AF-A0A9D8SKX8-F1
#
_entry.id   AF-A0A9D8SKX8-F1
#
_cell.length_a   1.000
_cell.length_b   1.000
_cell.length_c   1.000
_cell.angle_alpha   90.00
_cell.angle_beta   90.00
_cell.angle_gamma   90.00
#
_symmetry.space_group_name_H-M   'P 1'
#
loop_
_entity.id
_entity.type
_entity.pdbx_description
1 polymer ?
#
loop_
_entity_poly.entity_id
_entity_poly.type
_entity_poly.pdbx_seq_one_letter_code
_entity_poly.pdbx_strand_id
1 'polypeptide(L)'
;MIMKFFDWLESRTGFCTLLKAVGNRRWVKTLMDMKMWPGILFFLCAVQCITGFILWMHYSPSTQTAYESVFHIQYSLWGGWLLRGIHHHSAQVFMAVAMIYVIRFILFGMYRKPRELTFWLSMFLFFFGLGACLTGDLLPWTQNAYGATLVRVKYLTQIPFVGQMLYELACGGSGINNLTLTHFFALHVGVFAAGTIVLLILHAICDARTERKILDEQLASGELKVPAQTAASCGGCRSTGIARWWSCQAAVNALGCCVAMGIVLALCFQNLGEYREAKKLSALKAAPAVEAPENAPAAETAPVEAPAAVEAAPAPAAGNDANAVVEAVQPAQAEPAPAPAPVEPAQAPAPAPVEPAPAPAPVPVEPAPAP
;
A
#
# COMPACT_ATOMS: atom_id res chain seq x y z
N MET A 1 -4.59 11.71 41.02
CA MET A 1 -5.00 10.37 40.54
C MET A 1 -4.11 9.90 39.39
N ILE A 2 -3.89 10.73 38.36
CA ILE A 2 -2.98 10.45 37.24
C ILE A 2 -1.53 10.13 37.67
N MET A 3 -0.91 10.91 38.56
CA MET A 3 0.46 10.63 39.01
C MET A 3 0.57 9.29 39.74
N LYS A 4 -0.40 8.96 40.61
CA LYS A 4 -0.48 7.66 41.30
C LYS A 4 -0.62 6.48 40.32
N PHE A 5 -1.31 6.67 39.20
CA PHE A 5 -1.40 5.67 38.14
C PHE A 5 -0.06 5.46 37.43
N PHE A 6 0.67 6.53 37.10
CA PHE A 6 2.00 6.43 36.51
C PHE A 6 3.01 5.80 37.48
N ASP A 7 2.94 6.11 38.78
CA ASP A 7 3.80 5.51 39.80
C ASP A 7 3.51 4.01 39.97
N TRP A 8 2.23 3.62 39.96
CA TRP A 8 1.82 2.22 39.95
C TRP A 8 2.31 1.50 38.68
N LEU A 9 2.11 2.10 37.50
CA LEU A 9 2.55 1.52 36.23
C LEU A 9 4.07 1.37 36.19
N GLU A 10 4.80 2.37 36.67
CA GLU A 10 6.25 2.35 36.79
C GLU A 10 6.73 1.24 37.72
N SER A 11 6.10 1.06 38.88
CA SER A 11 6.47 0.01 39.83
C SER A 11 6.33 -1.42 39.28
N ARG A 12 5.52 -1.61 38.23
CA ARG A 12 5.26 -2.92 37.62
C ARG A 12 6.01 -3.14 36.31
N THR A 13 6.11 -2.10 35.49
CA THR A 13 6.58 -2.22 34.11
C THR A 13 7.91 -1.52 33.84
N GLY A 14 8.32 -0.58 34.70
CA GLY A 14 9.47 0.30 34.43
C GLY A 14 9.31 1.16 33.18
N PHE A 15 8.07 1.34 32.70
CA PHE A 15 7.78 1.98 31.41
C PHE A 15 8.24 3.45 31.35
N CYS A 16 8.03 4.22 32.41
CA CYS A 16 8.50 5.60 32.48
C CYS A 16 10.04 5.65 32.52
N THR A 17 10.71 4.71 33.18
CA THR A 17 12.17 4.58 33.13
C THR A 17 12.66 4.25 31.71
N LEU A 18 11.99 3.33 31.01
CA LEU A 18 12.31 3.01 29.62
C LEU A 18 12.14 4.23 28.71
N LEU A 19 11.02 4.96 28.82
CA LEU A 19 10.77 6.18 28.05
C LEU A 19 11.80 7.28 28.34
N LYS A 20 12.15 7.47 29.61
CA LYS A 20 13.22 8.41 30.00
C LYS A 20 14.57 7.98 29.46
N ALA A 21 14.89 6.70 29.50
CA ALA A 21 16.13 6.15 28.93
C ALA A 21 16.19 6.34 27.42
N VAL A 22 15.06 6.18 26.72
CA VAL A 22 14.92 6.43 25.28
C VAL A 22 15.03 7.91 24.94
N GLY A 23 14.34 8.78 25.69
CA GLY A 23 14.29 10.22 25.42
C GLY A 23 15.56 10.98 25.80
N ASN A 24 16.28 10.52 26.83
CA ASN A 24 17.56 11.10 27.27
C ASN A 24 18.77 10.50 26.57
N ARG A 25 18.58 9.73 25.49
CA ARG A 25 19.70 9.22 24.69
C ARG A 25 20.56 10.38 24.21
N ARG A 26 21.86 10.24 24.44
CA ARG A 26 22.89 11.13 23.90
C ARG A 26 23.20 10.69 22.49
N TRP A 27 23.53 11.66 21.66
CA TRP A 27 23.73 11.42 20.25
C TRP A 27 24.79 12.36 19.67
N VAL A 28 25.52 11.86 18.67
CA VAL A 28 26.60 12.56 17.97
C VAL A 28 26.01 13.46 16.89
N LYS A 29 26.27 14.77 16.98
CA LYS A 29 25.93 15.71 15.91
C LYS A 29 26.78 15.45 14.68
N THR A 30 26.13 15.37 13.53
CA THR A 30 26.79 15.27 12.23
C THR A 30 26.46 16.51 11.40
N LEU A 31 27.40 16.97 10.56
CA LEU A 31 27.36 18.26 9.84
C LEU A 31 26.11 18.50 8.98
N MET A 32 25.36 17.45 8.67
CA MET A 32 24.03 17.52 8.12
C MET A 32 23.13 16.67 9.03
N ASP A 33 22.01 17.21 9.52
CA ASP A 33 21.01 16.50 10.37
C ASP A 33 20.22 15.46 9.55
N MET A 34 20.95 14.61 8.85
CA MET A 34 20.52 13.54 7.95
C MET A 34 20.02 12.29 8.69
N LYS A 35 19.53 12.48 9.92
CA LYS A 35 18.95 11.43 10.76
C LYS A 35 17.46 11.66 11.02
N MET A 36 16.86 12.62 10.31
CA MET A 36 15.40 12.77 10.26
C MET A 36 14.71 11.67 9.45
N TRP A 37 15.39 11.07 8.47
CA TRP A 37 14.80 10.09 7.54
C TRP A 37 14.11 8.90 8.23
N PRO A 38 14.72 8.20 9.21
CA PRO A 38 14.05 7.10 9.89
C PRO A 38 12.82 7.57 10.68
N GLY A 39 12.86 8.78 11.24
CA GLY A 39 11.72 9.39 11.94
C GLY A 39 10.54 9.68 11.01
N ILE A 40 10.82 10.22 9.82
CA ILE A 40 9.81 10.47 8.78
C ILE A 40 9.22 9.14 8.28
N LEU A 41 10.05 8.13 8.01
CA LEU A 41 9.59 6.80 7.61
C LEU A 41 8.70 6.16 8.68
N PHE A 42 9.09 6.27 9.95
CA PHE A 42 8.28 5.76 11.05
C PHE A 42 6.92 6.45 11.13
N PHE A 43 6.91 7.78 11.02
CA PHE A 43 5.67 8.57 11.00
C PHE A 43 4.76 8.20 9.84
N LEU A 44 5.29 8.14 8.61
CA LEU A 44 4.50 7.77 7.43
C LEU A 44 4.00 6.33 7.52
N CYS A 45 4.79 5.39 8.06
CA CYS A 45 4.34 4.03 8.33
C CYS A 45 3.19 4.01 9.34
N ALA A 46 3.24 4.81 10.40
CA ALA A 46 2.14 4.92 11.37
C ALA A 46 0.87 5.47 10.71
N VAL A 47 1.00 6.50 9.85
CA VAL A 47 -0.10 7.04 9.05
C VAL A 47 -0.70 5.95 8.16
N GLN A 48 0.13 5.16 7.47
CA GLN A 48 -0.30 4.03 6.65
C GLN A 48 -1.06 2.98 7.44
N CYS A 49 -0.57 2.61 8.63
CA CYS A 49 -1.23 1.62 9.48
C CYS A 49 -2.60 2.11 9.96
N ILE A 50 -2.69 3.35 10.44
CA ILE A 50 -3.94 3.92 10.96
C ILE A 50 -4.95 4.07 9.83
N THR A 51 -4.55 4.70 8.73
CA THR A 51 -5.45 4.91 7.59
C THR A 51 -5.85 3.60 6.92
N GLY A 52 -4.90 2.68 6.75
CA GLY A 52 -5.14 1.35 6.17
C GLY A 52 -6.06 0.50 7.03
N PHE A 53 -5.92 0.53 8.35
CA PHE A 53 -6.85 -0.15 9.27
C PHE A 53 -8.28 0.38 9.13
N ILE A 54 -8.46 1.71 9.05
CA ILE A 54 -9.79 2.30 8.86
C ILE A 54 -10.36 1.91 7.48
N LEU A 55 -9.56 1.97 6.42
CA LEU A 55 -9.99 1.56 5.08
C LEU A 55 -10.37 0.07 5.03
N TRP A 56 -9.62 -0.79 5.71
CA TRP A 56 -9.91 -2.22 5.80
C TRP A 56 -11.30 -2.47 6.41
N MET A 57 -11.70 -1.73 7.45
CA MET A 57 -13.04 -1.88 8.04
C MET A 57 -14.20 -1.59 7.07
N HIS A 58 -13.95 -0.90 5.95
CA HIS A 58 -14.95 -0.54 4.95
C HIS A 58 -14.74 -1.21 3.57
N TYR A 59 -13.68 -1.99 3.40
CA TYR A 59 -13.30 -2.57 2.12
C TYR A 59 -13.78 -4.02 1.99
N SER A 60 -14.33 -4.38 0.83
CA SER A 60 -14.75 -5.76 0.53
C SER A 60 -13.86 -6.38 -0.56
N PRO A 61 -13.00 -7.36 -0.24
CA PRO A 61 -12.05 -7.97 -1.19
C PRO A 61 -12.73 -9.01 -2.10
N SER A 62 -13.61 -8.56 -2.99
CA SER A 62 -14.26 -9.39 -4.01
C SER A 62 -14.36 -8.64 -5.33
N THR A 63 -14.17 -9.31 -6.47
CA THR A 63 -14.27 -8.64 -7.80
C THR A 63 -15.64 -8.03 -8.07
N GLN A 64 -16.68 -8.51 -7.38
CA GLN A 64 -18.04 -7.98 -7.52
C GLN A 64 -18.24 -6.70 -6.72
N THR A 65 -17.59 -6.56 -5.56
CA THR A 65 -17.88 -5.47 -4.60
C THR A 65 -16.69 -4.55 -4.31
N ALA A 66 -15.48 -4.88 -4.76
CA ALA A 66 -14.27 -4.13 -4.41
C ALA A 66 -14.33 -2.69 -4.89
N TYR A 67 -14.66 -2.48 -6.16
CA TYR A 67 -14.83 -1.14 -6.73
C TYR A 67 -15.94 -0.36 -6.00
N GLU A 68 -17.09 -0.99 -5.77
CA GLU A 68 -18.23 -0.36 -5.09
C GLU A 68 -17.88 0.05 -3.64
N SER A 69 -17.15 -0.80 -2.91
CA SER A 69 -16.70 -0.48 -1.55
C SER A 69 -15.75 0.72 -1.53
N VAL A 70 -14.83 0.82 -2.50
CA VAL A 70 -13.91 1.97 -2.62
C VAL A 70 -14.66 3.22 -3.07
N PHE A 71 -15.65 3.08 -3.95
CA PHE A 71 -16.54 4.17 -4.34
C PHE A 71 -17.33 4.72 -3.13
N HIS A 72 -17.89 3.82 -2.32
CA HIS A 72 -18.57 4.17 -1.07
C HIS A 72 -17.63 4.91 -0.11
N ILE A 73 -16.41 4.41 0.09
CA ILE A 73 -15.38 5.10 0.90
C ILE A 73 -15.11 6.50 0.34
N GLN A 74 -14.96 6.63 -0.97
CA GLN A 74 -14.60 7.90 -1.59
C GLN A 74 -15.72 8.95 -1.45
N TYR A 75 -16.98 8.59 -1.75
CA TYR A 75 -18.05 9.56 -1.96
C TYR A 75 -19.11 9.59 -0.85
N SER A 76 -19.36 8.46 -0.20
CA SER A 76 -20.44 8.32 0.80
C SER A 76 -19.94 8.52 2.23
N LEU A 77 -18.75 8.04 2.58
CA LEU A 77 -18.19 8.23 3.92
C LEU A 77 -17.78 9.69 4.17
N TRP A 78 -18.13 10.21 5.35
CA TRP A 78 -17.71 11.54 5.76
C TRP A 78 -16.18 11.58 5.93
N GLY A 79 -15.52 12.46 5.17
CA GLY A 79 -14.05 12.54 5.14
C GLY A 79 -13.36 11.34 4.46
N GLY A 80 -14.10 10.42 3.84
CA GLY A 80 -13.52 9.22 3.25
C GLY A 80 -12.60 9.49 2.05
N TRP A 81 -12.90 10.53 1.25
CA TRP A 81 -11.99 11.03 0.22
C TRP A 81 -10.62 11.44 0.78
N LEU A 82 -10.60 12.09 1.94
CA LEU A 82 -9.38 12.55 2.59
C LEU A 82 -8.63 11.38 3.21
N LEU A 83 -9.35 10.46 3.85
CA LEU A 83 -8.78 9.23 4.40
C LEU A 83 -8.08 8.40 3.30
N ARG A 84 -8.78 8.15 2.19
CA ARG A 84 -8.23 7.41 1.05
C ARG A 84 -7.08 8.18 0.40
N GLY A 85 -7.22 9.49 0.24
CA GLY A 85 -6.16 10.37 -0.28
C GLY A 85 -4.89 10.32 0.58
N ILE A 86 -5.03 10.45 1.90
CA ILE A 86 -3.89 10.37 2.83
C ILE A 86 -3.22 9.00 2.70
N HIS A 87 -3.98 7.91 2.65
CA HIS A 87 -3.42 6.56 2.47
C HIS A 87 -2.65 6.42 1.15
N HIS A 88 -3.23 6.88 0.03
CA HIS A 88 -2.58 6.78 -1.27
C HIS A 88 -1.33 7.66 -1.39
N HIS A 89 -1.43 8.95 -1.05
CA HIS A 89 -0.32 9.89 -1.23
C HIS A 89 0.77 9.72 -0.17
N SER A 90 0.44 9.32 1.07
CA SER A 90 1.49 9.01 2.05
C SER A 90 2.29 7.77 1.69
N ALA A 91 1.74 6.82 0.92
CA ALA A 91 2.49 5.66 0.43
C ALA A 91 3.54 6.10 -0.61
N GLN A 92 3.17 7.00 -1.52
CA GLN A 92 4.10 7.58 -2.50
C GLN A 92 5.22 8.37 -1.82
N VAL A 93 4.88 9.23 -0.85
CA VAL A 93 5.86 9.99 -0.08
C VAL A 93 6.75 9.04 0.75
N PHE A 94 6.19 8.00 1.38
CA PHE A 94 6.96 6.97 2.07
C PHE A 94 7.98 6.34 1.14
N MET A 95 7.59 5.99 -0.08
CA MET A 95 8.49 5.34 -1.02
C MET A 95 9.59 6.26 -1.53
N ALA A 96 9.27 7.53 -1.81
CA ALA A 96 10.28 8.53 -2.17
C ALA A 96 11.30 8.75 -1.04
N VAL A 97 10.83 8.90 0.20
CA VAL A 97 11.68 9.06 1.38
C VAL A 97 12.54 7.81 1.61
N ALA A 98 11.99 6.61 1.46
CA ALA A 98 12.72 5.35 1.63
C ALA A 98 13.80 5.17 0.56
N MET A 99 13.51 5.54 -0.69
CA MET A 99 14.50 5.54 -1.77
C MET A 99 15.68 6.47 -1.45
N ILE A 100 15.40 7.73 -1.08
CA ILE A 100 16.42 8.70 -0.68
C ILE A 100 17.22 8.17 0.51
N TYR A 101 16.55 7.52 1.46
CA TYR A 101 17.18 6.94 2.63
C TYR A 101 18.19 5.83 2.28
N VAL A 102 17.85 4.93 1.36
CA VAL A 102 18.76 3.87 0.88
C VAL A 102 19.91 4.46 0.07
N ILE A 103 19.62 5.39 -0.86
CA ILE A 103 20.65 6.08 -1.65
C ILE A 103 21.68 6.76 -0.76
N ARG A 104 21.23 7.37 0.34
CA ARG A 104 22.11 7.99 1.34
C ARG A 104 23.11 7.00 1.92
N PHE A 105 22.73 5.76 2.21
CA PHE A 105 23.68 4.77 2.70
C PHE A 105 24.83 4.54 1.72
N ILE A 106 24.51 4.50 0.43
CA ILE A 106 25.46 4.25 -0.65
C ILE A 106 26.38 5.47 -0.83
N LEU A 107 25.81 6.67 -0.98
CA LEU A 107 26.57 7.91 -1.24
C LEU A 107 27.54 8.26 -0.11
N PHE A 108 27.13 8.07 1.14
CA PHE A 108 27.96 8.41 2.31
C PHE A 108 28.76 7.23 2.86
N GLY A 109 28.78 6.08 2.18
CA GLY A 109 29.53 4.90 2.62
C GLY A 109 29.06 4.31 3.96
N MET A 110 27.82 4.63 4.40
CA MET A 110 27.28 4.21 5.69
C MET A 110 26.88 2.74 5.73
N TYR A 111 27.06 1.98 4.63
CA TYR A 111 26.88 0.53 4.60
C TYR A 111 28.06 -0.23 5.20
N ARG A 112 29.18 0.44 5.49
CA ARG A 112 30.38 -0.17 6.07
C ARG A 112 30.22 -0.37 7.59
N LYS A 113 31.15 -1.12 8.19
CA LYS A 113 31.26 -1.28 9.65
C LYS A 113 31.13 0.05 10.37
N PRO A 114 30.32 0.14 11.45
CA PRO A 114 29.51 -0.90 12.12
C PRO A 114 28.02 -0.95 11.69
N ARG A 115 27.68 -0.46 10.50
CA ARG A 115 26.30 -0.20 10.04
C ARG A 115 25.80 -1.20 8.98
N GLU A 116 26.50 -2.30 8.74
CA GLU A 116 26.17 -3.28 7.69
C GLU A 116 24.74 -3.82 7.83
N LEU A 117 24.36 -4.21 9.05
CA LEU A 117 23.02 -4.74 9.32
C LEU A 117 21.93 -3.68 9.14
N THR A 118 22.18 -2.44 9.56
CA THR A 118 21.25 -1.33 9.39
C THR A 118 21.01 -1.04 7.91
N PHE A 119 22.05 -1.14 7.08
CA PHE A 119 21.93 -1.00 5.63
C PHE A 119 21.02 -2.09 5.02
N TRP A 120 21.27 -3.37 5.32
CA TRP A 120 20.43 -4.46 4.79
C TRP A 120 18.98 -4.35 5.26
N LEU A 121 18.75 -3.98 6.53
CA LEU A 121 17.40 -3.74 7.03
C LEU A 121 16.71 -2.59 6.29
N SER A 122 17.43 -1.52 5.94
CA SER A 122 16.88 -0.43 5.13
C SER A 122 16.53 -0.86 3.70
N MET A 123 17.34 -1.75 3.12
CA MET A 123 17.09 -2.33 1.79
C MET A 123 15.85 -3.22 1.80
N PHE A 124 15.72 -4.10 2.78
CA PHE A 124 14.52 -4.93 2.93
C PHE A 124 13.28 -4.09 3.23
N LEU A 125 13.40 -3.05 4.05
CA LEU A 125 12.30 -2.11 4.31
C LEU A 125 11.82 -1.44 3.02
N PHE A 126 12.75 -1.04 2.14
CA PHE A 126 12.41 -0.49 0.83
C PHE A 126 11.64 -1.50 -0.02
N PHE A 127 12.11 -2.75 -0.14
CA PHE A 127 11.44 -3.78 -0.93
C PHE A 127 10.08 -4.19 -0.36
N PHE A 128 9.93 -4.27 0.96
CA PHE A 128 8.63 -4.54 1.59
C PHE A 128 7.65 -3.39 1.38
N GLY A 129 8.12 -2.14 1.48
CA GLY A 129 7.33 -0.96 1.13
C GLY A 129 6.89 -0.96 -0.33
N LEU A 130 7.80 -1.30 -1.25
CA LEU A 130 7.48 -1.44 -2.68
C LEU A 130 6.44 -2.55 -2.92
N GLY A 131 6.60 -3.70 -2.26
CA GLY A 131 5.62 -4.79 -2.31
C GLY A 131 4.23 -4.36 -1.81
N ALA A 132 4.17 -3.57 -0.74
CA ALA A 132 2.92 -2.99 -0.23
C ALA A 132 2.27 -2.06 -1.26
N CYS A 133 3.04 -1.17 -1.90
CA CYS A 133 2.52 -0.29 -2.96
C CYS A 133 1.97 -1.11 -4.15
N LEU A 134 2.75 -2.06 -4.65
CA LEU A 134 2.35 -2.86 -5.81
C LEU A 134 1.08 -3.67 -5.56
N THR A 135 0.99 -4.31 -4.39
CA THR A 135 -0.19 -5.11 -4.04
C THR A 135 -1.40 -4.24 -3.73
N GLY A 136 -1.20 -3.10 -3.04
CA GLY A 136 -2.25 -2.14 -2.69
C GLY A 136 -2.89 -1.47 -3.90
N ASP A 137 -2.12 -1.24 -4.96
CA ASP A 137 -2.62 -0.60 -6.20
C ASP A 137 -3.70 -1.42 -6.91
N LEU A 138 -3.79 -2.74 -6.68
CA LEU A 138 -4.84 -3.58 -7.28
C LEU A 138 -6.19 -3.42 -6.57
N LEU A 139 -6.20 -3.15 -5.26
CA LEU A 139 -7.39 -3.21 -4.40
C LEU A 139 -8.55 -2.31 -4.87
N PRO A 140 -8.33 -1.11 -5.46
CA PRO A 140 -9.42 -0.30 -6.02
C PRO A 140 -10.20 -0.97 -7.15
N TRP A 141 -9.64 -2.01 -7.78
CA TRP A 141 -10.26 -2.78 -8.86
C TRP A 141 -10.78 -1.93 -10.02
N THR A 142 -10.02 -0.90 -10.39
CA THR A 142 -10.29 -0.06 -11.57
C THR A 142 -9.64 -0.66 -12.82
N GLN A 143 -10.07 -0.24 -14.01
CA GLN A 143 -9.48 -0.70 -15.27
C GLN A 143 -7.96 -0.44 -15.35
N ASN A 144 -7.52 0.72 -14.85
CA ASN A 144 -6.10 1.05 -14.76
C ASN A 144 -5.36 0.15 -13.77
N ALA A 145 -5.91 -0.04 -12.57
CA ALA A 145 -5.32 -0.92 -11.55
C ALA A 145 -5.18 -2.37 -12.05
N TYR A 146 -6.22 -2.89 -12.71
CA TYR A 146 -6.23 -4.21 -13.31
C TYR A 146 -5.19 -4.32 -14.43
N GLY A 147 -5.18 -3.39 -15.39
CA GLY A 147 -4.25 -3.39 -16.51
C GLY A 147 -2.78 -3.29 -16.07
N ALA A 148 -2.50 -2.38 -15.13
CA ALA A 148 -1.16 -2.24 -14.56
C ALA A 148 -0.72 -3.52 -13.83
N THR A 149 -1.63 -4.19 -13.13
CA THR A 149 -1.33 -5.45 -12.44
C THR A 149 -1.08 -6.58 -13.42
N LEU A 150 -1.90 -6.69 -14.48
CA LEU A 150 -1.74 -7.68 -15.55
C LEU A 150 -0.34 -7.62 -16.17
N VAL A 151 0.17 -6.42 -16.44
CA VAL A 151 1.54 -6.25 -16.95
C VAL A 151 2.56 -6.67 -15.89
N ARG A 152 2.38 -6.28 -14.63
CA ARG A 152 3.30 -6.62 -13.53
C ARG A 152 3.44 -8.12 -13.31
N VAL A 153 2.32 -8.85 -13.24
CA VAL A 153 2.37 -10.31 -13.03
C VAL A 153 2.89 -11.06 -14.24
N LYS A 154 2.68 -10.53 -15.46
CA LYS A 154 3.23 -11.14 -16.69
C LYS A 154 4.76 -11.18 -16.70
N TYR A 155 5.45 -10.26 -16.02
CA TYR A 155 6.92 -10.35 -15.90
C TYR A 155 7.40 -11.60 -15.15
N LEU A 156 6.57 -12.19 -14.29
CA LEU A 156 6.94 -13.43 -13.59
C LEU A 156 7.16 -14.58 -14.57
N THR A 157 6.42 -14.62 -15.68
CA THR A 157 6.55 -15.70 -16.69
C THR A 157 7.89 -15.63 -17.44
N GLN A 158 8.60 -14.50 -17.36
CA GLN A 158 9.92 -14.33 -17.96
C GLN A 158 11.04 -14.99 -17.13
N ILE A 159 10.76 -15.40 -15.89
CA ILE A 159 11.73 -16.10 -15.05
C ILE A 159 11.86 -17.55 -15.55
N PRO A 160 13.06 -17.99 -15.97
CA PRO A 160 13.24 -19.35 -16.46
C PRO A 160 12.95 -20.38 -15.36
N PHE A 161 12.47 -21.55 -15.76
CA PHE A 161 12.14 -22.71 -14.91
C PHE A 161 10.94 -22.55 -13.96
N VAL A 162 10.82 -21.43 -13.25
CA VAL A 162 9.82 -21.24 -12.18
C VAL A 162 8.76 -20.18 -12.49
N GLY A 163 8.91 -19.43 -13.59
CA GLY A 163 8.08 -18.25 -13.86
C GLY A 163 6.58 -18.53 -13.97
N GLN A 164 6.20 -19.60 -14.64
CA GLN A 164 4.79 -19.98 -14.79
C GLN A 164 4.15 -20.36 -13.45
N MET A 165 4.87 -21.11 -12.61
CA MET A 165 4.42 -21.46 -11.26
C MET A 165 4.22 -20.19 -10.40
N LEU A 166 5.14 -19.23 -10.47
CA LEU A 166 5.03 -17.97 -9.73
C LEU A 166 3.85 -17.11 -10.21
N TYR A 167 3.61 -17.08 -11.52
CA TYR A 167 2.45 -16.41 -12.09
C TYR A 167 1.14 -17.01 -11.58
N GLU A 168 1.00 -18.34 -11.68
CA GLU A 168 -0.21 -19.04 -11.23
C GLU A 168 -0.41 -18.92 -9.73
N LEU A 169 0.66 -18.90 -8.94
CA LEU A 169 0.59 -18.67 -7.49
C LEU A 169 0.10 -17.24 -7.18
N ALA A 170 0.64 -16.23 -7.88
CA ALA A 170 0.24 -14.84 -7.69
C ALA A 170 -1.22 -14.60 -8.13
N CYS A 171 -1.62 -15.16 -9.26
CA CYS A 171 -2.96 -15.01 -9.82
C CYS A 171 -3.99 -15.98 -9.19
N GLY A 172 -3.56 -17.08 -8.59
CA GLY A 172 -4.48 -18.13 -8.17
C GLY A 172 -5.17 -18.83 -9.36
N GLY A 173 -4.50 -18.93 -10.51
CA GLY A 173 -5.03 -19.52 -11.73
C GLY A 173 -4.35 -19.02 -13.02
N SER A 174 -4.97 -19.32 -14.17
CA SER A 174 -4.45 -18.96 -15.50
C SER A 174 -4.56 -17.46 -15.87
N GLY A 175 -5.16 -16.65 -15.00
CA GLY A 175 -5.42 -15.24 -15.24
C GLY A 175 -5.82 -14.50 -13.97
N ILE A 176 -5.89 -13.17 -14.04
CA ILE A 176 -6.35 -12.35 -12.92
C ILE A 176 -7.84 -12.62 -12.68
N ASN A 177 -8.17 -13.03 -11.47
CA ASN A 177 -9.52 -13.41 -11.03
C ASN A 177 -9.78 -12.95 -9.58
N ASN A 178 -10.88 -13.42 -8.99
CA ASN A 178 -11.22 -13.11 -7.60
C ASN A 178 -10.20 -13.62 -6.58
N LEU A 179 -9.63 -14.80 -6.81
CA LEU A 179 -8.59 -15.34 -5.95
C LEU A 179 -7.34 -14.46 -5.99
N THR A 180 -6.96 -13.93 -7.16
CA THR A 180 -5.88 -12.92 -7.29
C THR A 180 -6.12 -11.74 -6.35
N LEU A 181 -7.33 -11.18 -6.35
CA LEU A 181 -7.66 -10.02 -5.52
C LEU A 181 -7.53 -10.35 -4.02
N THR A 182 -8.02 -11.52 -3.60
CA THR A 182 -7.90 -11.96 -2.21
C THR A 182 -6.45 -12.22 -1.79
N HIS A 183 -5.62 -12.80 -2.68
CA HIS A 183 -4.19 -12.97 -2.43
C HIS A 183 -3.48 -11.62 -2.30
N PHE A 184 -3.75 -10.67 -3.20
CA PHE A 184 -3.14 -9.35 -3.16
C PHE A 184 -3.56 -8.58 -1.91
N PHE A 185 -4.81 -8.70 -1.49
CA PHE A 185 -5.27 -8.15 -0.21
C PHE A 185 -4.51 -8.76 0.99
N ALA A 186 -4.39 -10.09 1.04
CA ALA A 186 -3.66 -10.80 2.09
C ALA A 186 -2.16 -10.45 2.10
N LEU A 187 -1.55 -10.33 0.92
CA LEU A 187 -0.15 -9.92 0.77
C LEU A 187 0.05 -8.46 1.20
N HIS A 188 -0.83 -7.56 0.79
CA HIS A 188 -0.75 -6.13 1.12
C HIS A 188 -0.80 -5.90 2.63
N VAL A 189 -1.83 -6.42 3.30
CA VAL A 189 -2.06 -6.19 4.73
C VAL A 189 -1.24 -7.15 5.60
N GLY A 190 -1.27 -8.44 5.28
CA GLY A 190 -0.72 -9.49 6.14
C GLY A 190 0.79 -9.67 6.02
N VAL A 191 1.36 -9.54 4.82
CA VAL A 191 2.79 -9.81 4.59
C VAL A 191 3.58 -8.50 4.49
N PHE A 192 3.23 -7.64 3.55
CA PHE A 192 4.02 -6.45 3.25
C PHE A 192 3.84 -5.35 4.30
N ALA A 193 2.61 -5.03 4.71
CA ALA A 193 2.39 -4.02 5.76
C ALA A 193 2.94 -4.50 7.12
N ALA A 194 2.57 -5.71 7.56
CA ALA A 194 3.09 -6.26 8.81
C ALA A 194 4.63 -6.42 8.80
N GLY A 195 5.19 -6.92 7.69
CA GLY A 195 6.64 -7.03 7.51
C GLY A 195 7.35 -5.68 7.53
N THR A 196 6.76 -4.64 6.93
CA THR A 196 7.28 -3.26 6.98
C THR A 196 7.35 -2.76 8.43
N ILE A 197 6.32 -2.99 9.24
CA ILE A 197 6.31 -2.61 10.67
C ILE A 197 7.44 -3.32 11.42
N VAL A 198 7.58 -4.63 11.24
CA VAL A 198 8.63 -5.43 11.92
C VAL A 198 10.02 -4.96 11.50
N LEU A 199 10.26 -4.80 10.20
CA LEU A 199 11.55 -4.35 9.66
C LEU A 199 11.89 -2.95 10.15
N LEU A 200 10.92 -2.05 10.22
CA LEU A 200 11.10 -0.68 10.72
C LEU A 200 11.50 -0.68 12.20
N ILE A 201 10.87 -1.52 13.04
CA ILE A 201 11.24 -1.68 14.46
C ILE A 201 12.66 -2.25 14.58
N LEU A 202 12.97 -3.32 13.86
CA LEU A 202 14.30 -3.94 13.87
C LEU A 202 15.37 -2.96 13.41
N HIS A 203 15.09 -2.21 12.36
CA HIS A 203 15.95 -1.15 11.84
C HIS A 203 16.21 -0.09 12.91
N ALA A 204 15.17 0.43 13.56
CA ALA A 204 15.31 1.45 14.62
C ALA A 204 16.13 0.94 15.82
N ILE A 205 15.95 -0.31 16.22
CA ILE A 205 16.74 -0.94 17.29
C ILE A 205 18.21 -1.07 16.89
N CYS A 206 18.48 -1.53 15.68
CA CYS A 206 19.84 -1.72 15.17
C CYS A 206 20.55 -0.39 15.00
N ASP A 207 19.91 0.61 14.39
CA ASP A 207 20.47 1.95 14.26
C ASP A 207 20.80 2.56 15.63
N ALA A 208 19.86 2.50 16.59
CA ALA A 208 20.11 2.99 17.94
C ALA A 208 21.26 2.26 18.66
N ARG A 209 21.45 0.95 18.40
CA ARG A 209 22.59 0.18 18.94
C ARG A 209 23.90 0.62 18.30
N THR A 210 23.90 0.80 16.98
CA THR A 210 25.09 1.20 16.23
C THR A 210 25.51 2.62 16.57
N GLU A 211 24.56 3.54 16.74
CA GLU A 211 24.86 4.90 17.22
C GLU A 211 25.50 4.93 18.60
N ARG A 212 25.04 4.07 19.52
CA ARG A 212 25.68 3.96 20.85
C ARG A 212 27.12 3.49 20.74
N LYS A 213 27.39 2.46 19.92
CA LYS A 213 28.77 1.97 19.70
C LYS A 213 29.69 3.07 19.14
N ILE A 214 29.21 3.85 18.17
CA ILE A 214 29.99 4.96 17.60
C ILE A 214 30.26 6.02 18.67
N LEU A 215 29.23 6.39 19.46
CA LEU A 215 29.40 7.35 20.55
C LEU A 215 30.44 6.87 21.57
N ASP A 216 30.37 5.60 21.98
CA ASP A 216 31.29 5.02 22.96
C ASP A 216 32.73 4.99 22.43
N GLU A 217 32.93 4.64 21.15
CA GLU A 217 34.24 4.64 20.49
C GLU A 217 34.84 6.04 20.36
N GLN A 218 34.02 7.05 20.04
CA GLN A 218 34.45 8.45 19.96
C GLN A 218 34.74 9.08 21.32
N LEU A 219 34.03 8.64 22.37
CA LEU A 219 34.34 9.01 23.75
C LEU A 219 35.64 8.35 24.22
N ALA A 220 35.87 7.07 23.86
CA ALA A 220 37.07 6.34 24.23
C ALA A 220 38.33 6.87 23.53
N SER A 221 38.22 7.31 22.27
CA SER A 221 39.31 7.94 21.51
C SER A 221 39.59 9.40 21.92
N GLY A 222 38.72 10.01 22.73
CA GLY A 222 38.84 11.41 23.15
C GLY A 222 38.44 12.43 22.09
N GLU A 223 37.92 11.98 20.94
CA GLU A 223 37.38 12.86 19.89
C GLU A 223 36.17 13.68 20.38
N LEU A 224 35.35 13.08 21.25
CA LEU A 224 34.21 13.73 21.88
C LEU A 224 34.41 13.88 23.38
N LYS A 225 33.92 14.99 23.94
CA LYS A 225 33.93 15.26 25.39
C LYS A 225 32.51 15.27 25.92
N VAL A 226 32.29 14.57 27.03
CA VAL A 226 30.98 14.56 27.71
C VAL A 226 30.62 15.98 28.17
N PRO A 227 29.45 16.51 27.79
CA PRO A 227 29.02 17.81 28.30
C PRO A 227 28.79 17.74 29.81
N ALA A 228 29.25 18.77 30.54
CA ALA A 228 28.91 18.94 31.96
C ALA A 228 27.37 18.91 32.12
N GLN A 229 26.89 18.30 33.20
CA GLN A 229 25.47 18.00 33.46
C GLN A 229 24.54 19.24 33.39
N THR A 230 25.10 20.46 33.41
CA THR A 230 24.42 21.76 33.41
C THR A 230 24.00 22.30 32.04
N ALA A 231 24.40 21.70 30.92
CA ALA A 231 24.00 22.15 29.58
C ALA A 231 22.56 21.73 29.22
N ALA A 232 21.57 22.19 29.99
CA ALA A 232 20.14 22.06 29.68
C ALA A 232 19.69 23.08 28.62
N SER A 233 20.49 24.11 28.33
CA SER A 233 20.21 25.09 27.28
C SER A 233 20.82 24.65 25.95
N CYS A 234 20.08 24.90 24.86
CA CYS A 234 20.48 24.63 23.47
C CYS A 234 21.86 25.22 23.10
N GLY A 235 22.34 26.24 23.85
CA GLY A 235 23.64 26.88 23.68
C GLY A 235 24.86 26.00 23.99
N GLY A 236 24.81 25.14 25.01
CA GLY A 236 25.95 24.26 25.38
C GLY A 236 26.17 23.06 24.43
N CYS A 237 25.19 22.82 23.56
CA CYS A 237 25.16 21.74 22.58
C CYS A 237 26.08 22.02 21.38
N ARG A 238 26.55 23.26 21.21
CA ARG A 238 27.37 23.70 20.05
C ARG A 238 28.87 23.46 20.26
N SER A 239 29.33 23.39 21.51
CA SER A 239 30.76 23.28 21.86
C SER A 239 31.27 21.85 22.09
N THR A 240 30.37 20.87 22.27
CA THR A 240 30.74 19.51 22.70
C THR A 240 30.50 18.42 21.66
N GLY A 241 29.84 18.73 20.54
CA GLY A 241 29.50 17.75 19.50
C GLY A 241 28.43 16.71 19.89
N ILE A 242 27.95 16.72 21.14
CA ILE A 242 26.95 15.79 21.68
C ILE A 242 25.64 16.53 21.95
N ALA A 243 24.53 16.00 21.44
CA ALA A 243 23.17 16.48 21.70
C ALA A 243 22.34 15.48 22.50
N ARG A 244 21.31 15.97 23.19
CA ARG A 244 20.20 15.13 23.69
C ARG A 244 19.15 14.98 22.60
N TRP A 245 18.61 13.76 22.47
CA TRP A 245 17.59 13.45 21.46
C TRP A 245 16.35 14.34 21.59
N TRP A 246 15.74 14.44 22.78
CA TRP A 246 14.48 15.17 23.00
C TRP A 246 14.55 16.67 22.67
N SER A 247 15.68 17.32 22.97
CA SER A 247 15.78 18.79 22.89
C SER A 247 16.25 19.30 21.53
N CYS A 248 16.87 18.46 20.70
CA CYS A 248 17.41 18.88 19.40
C CYS A 248 16.88 18.01 18.25
N GLN A 249 17.07 16.69 18.31
CA GLN A 249 16.69 15.82 17.19
C GLN A 249 15.18 15.64 17.05
N ALA A 250 14.45 15.59 18.17
CA ALA A 250 13.00 15.46 18.13
C ALA A 250 12.33 16.64 17.39
N ALA A 251 12.87 17.85 17.55
CA ALA A 251 12.37 19.03 16.83
C ALA A 251 12.62 18.94 15.31
N VAL A 252 13.81 18.49 14.90
CA VAL A 252 14.13 18.28 13.48
C VAL A 252 13.27 17.17 12.88
N ASN A 253 13.08 16.07 13.61
CA ASN A 253 12.19 14.98 13.20
C ASN A 253 10.74 15.48 13.06
N ALA A 254 10.25 16.25 14.04
CA ALA A 254 8.91 16.82 14.00
C ALA A 254 8.73 17.75 12.80
N LEU A 255 9.70 18.62 12.52
CA LEU A 255 9.68 19.47 11.33
C LEU A 255 9.64 18.64 10.05
N GLY A 256 10.48 17.60 9.94
CA GLY A 256 10.48 16.68 8.79
C GLY A 256 9.14 15.97 8.61
N CYS A 257 8.52 15.50 9.70
CA CYS A 257 7.19 14.88 9.66
C CYS A 257 6.10 15.89 9.24
N CYS A 258 6.16 17.12 9.74
CA CYS A 258 5.23 18.18 9.35
C CYS A 258 5.36 18.53 7.86
N VAL A 259 6.58 18.60 7.33
CA VAL A 259 6.81 18.82 5.88
C VAL A 259 6.26 17.66 5.07
N ALA A 260 6.57 16.41 5.45
CA ALA A 260 6.06 15.23 4.76
C ALA A 260 4.52 15.18 4.76
N MET A 261 3.89 15.45 5.91
CA MET A 261 2.44 15.52 6.01
C MET A 261 1.86 16.70 5.21
N GLY A 262 2.53 17.85 5.21
CA GLY A 262 2.14 19.01 4.40
C GLY A 262 2.11 18.69 2.91
N ILE A 263 3.11 17.94 2.41
CA ILE A 263 3.12 17.45 1.03
C ILE A 263 1.96 16.50 0.77
N VAL A 264 1.74 15.51 1.66
CA VAL A 264 0.61 14.56 1.53
C VAL A 264 -0.72 15.30 1.46
N LEU A 265 -0.96 16.25 2.37
CA LEU A 265 -2.18 17.03 2.39
C LEU A 265 -2.31 17.88 1.13
N ALA A 266 -1.25 18.56 0.69
CA ALA A 266 -1.28 19.33 -0.55
C ALA A 266 -1.70 18.47 -1.75
N LEU A 267 -1.14 17.25 -1.89
CA LEU A 267 -1.53 16.30 -2.92
C LEU A 267 -2.99 15.85 -2.80
N CYS A 268 -3.48 15.59 -1.58
CA CYS A 268 -4.90 15.28 -1.36
C CYS A 268 -5.82 16.44 -1.81
N PHE A 269 -5.44 17.67 -1.51
CA PHE A 269 -6.26 18.85 -1.80
C PHE A 269 -6.22 19.28 -3.26
N GLN A 270 -5.15 18.98 -4.00
CA GLN A 270 -5.09 19.19 -5.46
C GLN A 270 -6.23 18.47 -6.19
N ASN A 271 -6.58 17.27 -5.73
CA ASN A 271 -7.65 16.45 -6.31
C ASN A 271 -9.05 16.78 -5.77
N LEU A 272 -9.20 17.82 -4.94
CA LEU A 272 -10.48 18.15 -4.31
C LEU A 272 -11.52 18.66 -5.32
N GLY A 273 -11.08 19.36 -6.37
CA GLY A 273 -11.97 19.84 -7.43
C GLY A 273 -12.65 18.68 -8.15
N GLU A 274 -11.86 17.72 -8.64
CA GLU A 274 -12.37 16.51 -9.30
C GLU A 274 -13.28 15.69 -8.39
N TYR A 275 -12.92 15.56 -7.11
CA TYR A 275 -13.77 14.89 -6.13
C TYR A 275 -15.14 15.56 -5.98
N ARG A 276 -15.20 16.89 -5.88
CA ARG A 276 -16.47 17.62 -5.72
C ARG A 276 -17.36 17.44 -6.95
N GLU A 277 -16.81 17.51 -8.14
CA GLU A 277 -17.57 17.30 -9.38
C GLU A 277 -18.06 15.85 -9.52
N ALA A 278 -17.20 14.87 -9.27
CA ALA A 278 -17.59 13.46 -9.27
C ALA A 278 -18.67 13.14 -8.23
N LYS A 279 -18.58 13.75 -7.04
CA LYS A 279 -19.61 13.61 -6.00
C LYS A 279 -20.95 14.19 -6.45
N LYS A 280 -20.97 15.39 -7.03
CA LYS A 280 -22.20 15.98 -7.59
C LYS A 280 -22.81 15.07 -8.65
N LEU A 281 -22.00 14.57 -9.58
CA LEU A 281 -22.48 13.69 -10.64
C LEU A 281 -23.05 12.38 -10.09
N SER A 282 -22.39 11.79 -9.08
CA SER A 282 -22.91 10.60 -8.41
C SER A 282 -24.23 10.86 -7.68
N ALA A 283 -24.38 12.02 -7.03
CA ALA A 283 -25.61 12.41 -6.37
C ALA A 283 -26.75 12.67 -7.36
N LEU A 284 -26.45 13.26 -8.53
CA LEU A 284 -27.41 13.45 -9.61
C LEU A 284 -27.89 12.11 -10.20
N LYS A 285 -26.99 11.13 -10.35
CA LYS A 285 -27.35 9.78 -10.82
C LYS A 285 -28.13 8.96 -9.78
N ALA A 286 -27.89 9.22 -8.49
CA ALA A 286 -28.58 8.57 -7.39
C ALA A 286 -29.90 9.27 -7.00
N ALA A 287 -30.17 10.47 -7.54
CA ALA A 287 -31.46 11.11 -7.36
C ALA A 287 -32.53 10.21 -8.01
N PRO A 288 -33.63 9.90 -7.30
CA PRO A 288 -34.70 9.13 -7.90
C PRO A 288 -35.13 9.84 -9.18
N ALA A 289 -35.27 9.09 -10.27
CA ALA A 289 -35.97 9.58 -11.44
C ALA A 289 -37.31 10.12 -10.92
N VAL A 290 -37.51 11.44 -11.01
CA VAL A 290 -38.80 12.05 -10.67
C VAL A 290 -39.82 11.25 -11.46
N GLU A 291 -40.72 10.56 -10.76
CA GLU A 291 -41.82 9.82 -11.38
C GLU A 291 -42.47 10.77 -12.38
N ALA A 292 -42.37 10.42 -13.67
CA ALA A 292 -43.08 11.16 -14.71
C ALA A 292 -44.56 11.18 -14.29
N PRO A 293 -45.23 12.34 -14.31
CA PRO A 293 -46.62 12.41 -13.87
C PRO A 293 -47.44 11.41 -14.68
N GLU A 294 -48.15 10.52 -13.98
CA GLU A 294 -48.99 9.41 -14.49
C GLU A 294 -50.19 9.89 -15.35
N ASN A 295 -50.22 11.17 -15.74
CA ASN A 295 -51.27 11.78 -16.55
C ASN A 295 -50.68 12.77 -17.56
N ALA A 296 -49.82 12.28 -18.46
CA ALA A 296 -49.57 12.96 -19.72
C ALA A 296 -50.60 12.46 -20.76
N PRO A 297 -51.44 13.32 -21.35
CA PRO A 297 -52.36 12.89 -22.39
C PRO A 297 -51.57 12.38 -23.60
N ALA A 298 -52.02 11.26 -24.17
CA ALA A 298 -51.41 10.60 -25.33
C ALA A 298 -51.23 11.60 -26.48
N ALA A 299 -50.00 12.05 -26.70
CA ALA A 299 -49.63 12.81 -27.88
C ALA A 299 -49.44 11.85 -29.05
N GLU A 300 -50.42 11.93 -29.95
CA GLU A 300 -50.46 11.55 -31.36
C GLU A 300 -49.11 11.19 -32.00
N THR A 301 -49.04 9.97 -32.53
CA THR A 301 -47.91 9.44 -33.32
C THR A 301 -47.74 10.23 -34.61
N ALA A 302 -46.68 11.05 -34.69
CA ALA A 302 -46.15 11.53 -35.96
C ALA A 302 -45.07 10.54 -36.48
N PRO A 303 -45.02 10.23 -37.78
CA PRO A 303 -44.12 9.22 -38.32
C PRO A 303 -42.66 9.70 -38.26
N VAL A 304 -41.79 8.81 -37.76
CA VAL A 304 -40.34 8.99 -37.76
C VAL A 304 -39.83 8.86 -39.19
N GLU A 305 -39.36 9.96 -39.78
CA GLU A 305 -38.45 9.94 -40.93
C GLU A 305 -37.11 9.32 -40.49
N ALA A 306 -36.69 8.28 -41.20
CA ALA A 306 -35.39 7.65 -40.99
C ALA A 306 -34.26 8.60 -41.45
N PRO A 307 -33.23 8.88 -40.64
CA PRO A 307 -32.05 9.57 -41.15
C PRO A 307 -31.24 8.62 -42.04
N ALA A 308 -30.93 9.14 -43.23
CA ALA A 308 -30.15 8.52 -44.28
C ALA A 308 -28.79 8.01 -43.80
N ALA A 309 -28.35 6.90 -44.41
CA ALA A 309 -26.99 6.38 -44.31
C ALA A 309 -25.98 7.46 -44.72
N VAL A 310 -25.04 7.77 -43.82
CA VAL A 310 -23.86 8.58 -44.16
C VAL A 310 -22.66 7.64 -44.31
N GLU A 311 -22.01 7.79 -45.46
CA GLU A 311 -20.87 7.05 -45.99
C GLU A 311 -19.69 6.88 -45.03
N ALA A 312 -19.04 5.72 -45.16
CA ALA A 312 -17.73 5.43 -44.61
C ALA A 312 -16.65 6.25 -45.33
N ALA A 313 -15.84 7.00 -44.56
CA ALA A 313 -14.61 7.62 -45.03
C ALA A 313 -13.39 6.71 -44.74
N PRO A 314 -12.34 6.73 -45.59
CA PRO A 314 -11.36 5.64 -45.68
C PRO A 314 -10.22 5.74 -44.65
N ALA A 315 -9.62 4.59 -44.36
CA ALA A 315 -8.45 4.45 -43.49
C ALA A 315 -7.19 5.15 -44.07
N PRO A 316 -6.36 5.81 -43.25
CA PRO A 316 -5.06 6.30 -43.71
C PRO A 316 -3.99 5.21 -43.65
N ALA A 317 -3.19 5.16 -44.72
CA ALA A 317 -2.13 4.22 -44.98
C ALA A 317 -0.91 4.38 -44.05
N ALA A 318 -0.17 3.29 -43.92
CA ALA A 318 1.09 3.18 -43.19
C ALA A 318 2.20 4.09 -43.77
N GLY A 319 2.87 4.82 -42.89
CA GLY A 319 4.09 5.58 -43.17
C GLY A 319 4.99 5.59 -41.93
N ASN A 320 6.19 5.04 -42.07
CA ASN A 320 7.24 5.02 -41.06
C ASN A 320 7.76 6.43 -40.80
N ASP A 321 7.70 6.92 -39.57
CA ASP A 321 8.65 7.92 -39.05
C ASP A 321 8.76 7.82 -37.53
N ALA A 322 9.91 7.33 -37.08
CA ALA A 322 10.27 7.19 -35.68
C ALA A 322 10.73 8.53 -35.12
N ASN A 323 9.80 9.43 -34.74
CA ASN A 323 10.08 10.53 -33.79
C ASN A 323 8.87 11.32 -33.26
N ALA A 324 7.64 10.82 -33.36
CA ALA A 324 6.43 11.52 -32.87
C ALA A 324 5.85 10.92 -31.58
N VAL A 325 6.69 10.47 -30.64
CA VAL A 325 6.28 9.94 -29.33
C VAL A 325 6.66 10.96 -28.26
N VAL A 326 5.94 12.09 -28.16
CA VAL A 326 5.74 12.94 -26.97
C VAL A 326 4.85 14.10 -27.46
N GLU A 327 3.52 13.95 -27.35
CA GLU A 327 2.47 14.98 -27.24
C GLU A 327 1.18 14.47 -27.88
N ALA A 328 0.05 14.86 -27.28
CA ALA A 328 -1.33 14.50 -27.62
C ALA A 328 -1.84 13.14 -27.09
N VAL A 329 -2.11 13.10 -25.79
CA VAL A 329 -3.27 12.36 -25.27
C VAL A 329 -4.14 13.34 -24.47
N GLN A 330 -5.07 14.00 -25.17
CA GLN A 330 -6.27 14.56 -24.55
C GLN A 330 -7.26 13.41 -24.26
N PRO A 331 -8.04 13.44 -23.18
CA PRO A 331 -8.99 12.40 -22.89
C PRO A 331 -10.23 12.56 -23.78
N ALA A 332 -10.38 11.66 -24.75
CA ALA A 332 -11.67 11.45 -25.41
C ALA A 332 -12.69 10.97 -24.37
N GLN A 333 -13.86 11.59 -24.38
CA GLN A 333 -15.01 11.18 -23.59
C GLN A 333 -15.38 9.74 -23.95
N ALA A 334 -15.13 8.80 -23.03
CA ALA A 334 -15.56 7.43 -23.17
C ALA A 334 -16.95 7.28 -22.53
N GLU A 335 -17.96 7.00 -23.34
CA GLU A 335 -19.20 6.39 -22.87
C GLU A 335 -18.87 5.10 -22.09
N PRO A 336 -19.63 4.77 -21.03
CA PRO A 336 -19.43 3.52 -20.32
C PRO A 336 -19.77 2.34 -21.25
N ALA A 337 -18.76 1.54 -21.59
CA ALA A 337 -18.95 0.26 -22.24
C ALA A 337 -19.85 -0.63 -21.36
N PRO A 338 -20.76 -1.42 -21.97
CA PRO A 338 -21.70 -2.26 -21.22
C PRO A 338 -20.94 -3.29 -20.39
N ALA A 339 -21.44 -3.55 -19.18
CA ALA A 339 -20.95 -4.63 -18.32
C ALA A 339 -20.90 -5.94 -19.11
N PRO A 340 -19.86 -6.79 -18.94
CA PRO A 340 -19.88 -8.12 -19.51
C PRO A 340 -21.12 -8.84 -18.97
N ALA A 341 -21.92 -9.39 -19.90
CA ALA A 341 -23.13 -10.13 -19.56
C ALA A 341 -22.83 -11.22 -18.53
N PRO A 342 -23.75 -11.50 -17.59
CA PRO A 342 -23.59 -12.64 -16.69
C PRO A 342 -23.48 -13.90 -17.54
N VAL A 343 -22.32 -14.56 -17.48
CA VAL A 343 -22.16 -15.91 -18.01
C VAL A 343 -23.09 -16.79 -17.19
N GLU A 344 -24.21 -17.18 -17.81
CA GLU A 344 -25.10 -18.22 -17.30
C GLU A 344 -24.23 -19.43 -16.92
N PRO A 345 -24.38 -20.00 -15.71
CA PRO A 345 -23.58 -21.16 -15.34
C PRO A 345 -23.89 -22.27 -16.35
N ALA A 346 -22.86 -22.70 -17.10
CA ALA A 346 -22.95 -23.87 -17.95
C ALA A 346 -23.53 -25.01 -17.10
N GLN A 347 -24.71 -25.49 -17.47
CA GLN A 347 -25.29 -26.69 -16.88
C GLN A 347 -24.23 -27.79 -16.97
N ALA A 348 -23.80 -28.28 -15.82
CA ALA A 348 -22.95 -29.45 -15.77
C ALA A 348 -23.65 -30.59 -16.53
N PRO A 349 -22.98 -31.31 -17.45
CA PRO A 349 -23.57 -32.50 -18.03
C PRO A 349 -23.91 -33.47 -16.90
N ALA A 350 -25.14 -34.00 -16.92
CA ALA A 350 -25.62 -34.96 -15.94
C ALA A 350 -24.61 -36.11 -15.78
N PRO A 351 -24.35 -36.59 -14.54
CA PRO A 351 -23.49 -37.74 -14.36
C PRO A 351 -24.08 -38.95 -15.09
N ALA A 352 -23.26 -39.61 -15.90
CA ALA A 352 -23.62 -40.87 -16.55
C ALA A 352 -24.08 -41.90 -15.49
N PRO A 353 -25.03 -42.79 -15.80
CA PRO A 353 -25.44 -43.84 -14.87
C PRO A 353 -24.24 -44.70 -14.49
N VAL A 354 -23.97 -44.80 -13.19
CA VAL A 354 -22.98 -45.74 -12.65
C VAL A 354 -23.54 -47.14 -12.83
N GLU A 355 -22.95 -47.94 -13.72
CA GLU A 355 -23.23 -49.37 -13.78
C GLU A 355 -22.88 -50.01 -12.42
N PRO A 356 -23.74 -50.88 -11.86
CA PRO A 356 -23.44 -51.56 -10.62
C PRO A 356 -22.24 -52.51 -10.82
N ALA A 357 -21.30 -52.45 -9.87
CA ALA A 357 -20.11 -53.29 -9.87
C ALA A 357 -20.47 -54.80 -9.96
N PRO A 358 -19.73 -55.60 -10.73
CA PRO A 358 -19.97 -57.05 -10.79
C PRO A 358 -19.70 -57.69 -9.42
N ALA A 359 -20.60 -58.59 -9.01
CA ALA A 359 -20.52 -59.31 -7.75
C ALA A 359 -19.19 -60.07 -7.60
N PRO A 360 -18.59 -60.14 -6.40
CA PRO A 360 -17.35 -60.89 -6.18
C PRO A 360 -17.59 -62.39 -6.41
N ALA A 361 -16.68 -63.03 -7.13
CA ALA A 361 -16.70 -64.47 -7.38
C ALA A 361 -16.62 -65.28 -6.07
N PRO A 362 -17.32 -66.42 -5.97
CA PRO A 362 -17.30 -67.25 -4.76
C PRO A 362 -15.90 -67.83 -4.51
N VAL A 363 -15.43 -67.70 -3.27
CA VAL A 363 -14.19 -68.28 -2.77
C VAL A 363 -14.32 -69.82 -2.72
N PRO A 364 -13.36 -70.60 -3.24
CA PRO A 364 -13.41 -72.05 -3.12
C PRO A 364 -13.22 -72.47 -1.65
N VAL A 365 -14.17 -73.24 -1.14
CA VAL A 365 -14.09 -73.88 0.19
C VAL A 365 -13.18 -75.10 0.09
N GLU A 366 -12.11 -75.10 0.88
CA GLU A 366 -11.19 -76.23 1.02
C GLU A 366 -11.88 -77.36 1.83
N PRO A 367 -11.83 -78.64 1.39
CA PRO A 367 -12.48 -79.72 2.12
C PRO A 367 -11.69 -80.09 3.38
N ALA A 368 -12.40 -80.17 4.50
CA ALA A 368 -11.86 -80.61 5.79
C ALA A 368 -11.30 -82.06 5.71
N PRO A 369 -10.21 -82.37 6.43
CA PRO A 369 -9.66 -83.73 6.44
C PRO A 369 -10.62 -84.72 7.14
N ALA A 370 -10.85 -85.85 6.48
CA ALA A 370 -11.64 -86.98 6.97
C ALA A 370 -10.88 -87.76 8.08
N PRO A 371 -11.60 -88.57 8.88
CA PRO A 371 -11.39 -88.75 10.33
C PRO A 371 -10.11 -89.46 10.77
#